data_AF-A0A1X9Z8Z5-F1
#
_entry.id   AF-A0A1X9Z8Z5-F1
#
_cell.length_a   1.000
_cell.length_b   1.000
_cell.length_c   1.000
_cell.angle_alpha   90.00
_cell.angle_beta   90.00
_cell.angle_gamma   90.00
#
_symmetry.space_group_name_H-M   'P 1'
#
loop_
_entity.id
_entity.type
_entity.pdbx_description
1 polymer ?
#
loop_
_entity_poly.entity_id
_entity_poly.type
_entity_poly.pdbx_seq_one_letter_code
_entity_poly.pdbx_strand_id
1 'polypeptide(L)'
;MLNKKLAFKQLRNGKEIRLSWKSLDEIIYTIFLKLHDGIYSFHYYYFDGNDVFDEESYKDEHKHNYSDFNNLYETLVTIFPEVDQ
;
A
#
# COMPACT_ATOMS: atom_id res chain seq x y z
N MET A 1 4.03 3.70 -11.79
CA MET A 1 3.47 5.03 -11.53
C MET A 1 2.02 5.06 -11.04
N LEU A 2 1.85 5.38 -9.77
CA LEU A 2 0.58 5.75 -9.14
C LEU A 2 0.39 7.27 -9.25
N ASN A 3 -0.58 7.71 -10.04
CA ASN A 3 -0.94 9.12 -10.10
C ASN A 3 -1.84 9.52 -8.90
N LYS A 4 -1.43 10.52 -8.10
CA LYS A 4 -2.17 11.02 -6.92
C LYS A 4 -3.67 11.26 -7.18
N LYS A 5 -4.00 11.98 -8.27
CA LYS A 5 -5.39 12.34 -8.60
C LYS A 5 -6.22 11.14 -9.02
N LEU A 6 -5.63 10.22 -9.79
CA LEU A 6 -6.29 8.98 -10.17
C LEU A 6 -6.49 8.05 -8.97
N ALA A 7 -5.49 7.95 -8.09
CA ALA A 7 -5.57 7.15 -6.87
C ALA A 7 -6.72 7.63 -5.98
N PHE A 8 -6.79 8.94 -5.71
CA PHE A 8 -7.90 9.53 -4.96
C PHE A 8 -9.27 9.18 -5.57
N LYS A 9 -9.42 9.36 -6.88
CA LYS A 9 -10.68 9.05 -7.58
C LYS A 9 -11.06 7.57 -7.49
N GLN A 10 -10.10 6.67 -7.66
CA GLN A 10 -10.34 5.23 -7.59
C GLN A 10 -10.81 4.83 -6.18
N LEU A 11 -10.11 5.28 -5.14
CA LEU A 11 -10.46 5.01 -3.75
C LEU A 11 -11.83 5.59 -3.39
N ARG A 12 -12.13 6.83 -3.80
CA ARG A 12 -13.45 7.46 -3.61
C ARG A 12 -14.58 6.72 -4.31
N ASN A 13 -14.29 5.99 -5.38
CA ASN A 13 -15.25 5.13 -6.08
C ASN A 13 -15.37 3.73 -5.43
N GLY A 14 -14.76 3.52 -4.26
CA GLY A 14 -14.75 2.24 -3.55
C GLY A 14 -13.84 1.18 -4.16
N LYS A 15 -12.99 1.54 -5.13
CA LYS A 15 -12.04 0.62 -5.75
C LYS A 15 -10.77 0.57 -4.93
N GLU A 16 -10.43 -0.61 -4.45
CA GLU A 16 -9.12 -0.88 -3.86
C GLU A 16 -8.02 -0.73 -4.91
N ILE A 17 -6.88 -0.21 -4.47
CA ILE A 17 -5.68 -0.13 -5.29
C ILE A 17 -4.69 -1.13 -4.70
N ARG A 18 -4.26 -2.09 -5.52
CA ARG A 18 -3.16 -2.99 -5.21
C ARG A 18 -1.95 -2.59 -6.03
N LEU A 19 -0.81 -2.43 -5.37
CA LEU A 19 0.46 -2.07 -5.97
C LEU A 19 1.52 -3.09 -5.57
N SER A 20 2.56 -3.16 -6.38
CA SER A 20 3.77 -3.91 -6.07
C SER A 20 4.94 -2.95 -6.22
N TRP A 21 5.79 -2.90 -5.20
CA TRP A 21 6.96 -2.05 -5.18
C TRP A 21 8.18 -2.91 -4.86
N LYS A 22 9.24 -2.75 -5.66
CA LYS A 22 10.48 -3.51 -5.52
C LYS A 22 11.53 -2.60 -4.91
N SER A 23 12.09 -3.00 -3.78
CA SER A 23 13.17 -2.27 -3.13
C SER A 23 14.48 -2.41 -3.90
N LEU A 24 15.48 -1.59 -3.54
CA LEU A 24 16.84 -1.69 -4.06
C LEU A 24 17.51 -3.04 -3.72
N ASP A 25 17.11 -3.65 -2.60
CA ASP A 25 17.55 -4.99 -2.17
C ASP A 25 16.71 -6.12 -2.79
N GLU A 26 15.96 -5.82 -3.86
CA GLU A 26 15.15 -6.77 -4.61
C GLU A 26 13.94 -7.35 -3.85
N ILE A 27 13.61 -6.81 -2.67
CA ILE A 27 12.43 -7.21 -1.89
C ILE A 27 11.17 -6.66 -2.56
N ILE A 28 10.18 -7.52 -2.78
CA ILE A 28 8.91 -7.12 -3.40
C ILE A 28 7.84 -6.94 -2.33
N TYR A 29 7.48 -5.70 -2.09
CA TYR A 29 6.35 -5.33 -1.24
C TYR A 29 5.04 -5.42 -2.02
N THR A 30 4.02 -5.98 -1.38
CA THR A 30 2.62 -5.83 -1.79
C THR A 30 2.00 -4.71 -0.97
N ILE A 31 1.35 -3.76 -1.64
CA ILE A 31 0.73 -2.58 -1.03
C ILE A 31 -0.76 -2.57 -1.39
N PHE A 32 -1.61 -2.34 -0.40
CA PHE A 32 -3.06 -2.20 -0.52
C PHE A 32 -3.49 -0.83 -0.01
N LEU A 33 -4.25 -0.11 -0.82
CA LEU A 33 -4.92 1.13 -0.46
C LEU A 33 -6.42 0.94 -0.62
N LYS A 34 -7.18 1.26 0.42
CA LYS A 34 -8.64 1.14 0.43
C LYS A 34 -9.27 2.35 1.09
N LEU A 35 -10.50 2.68 0.72
CA LEU A 35 -11.33 3.63 1.43
C LEU A 35 -12.60 2.91 1.89
N HIS A 36 -12.88 2.94 3.18
CA HIS A 36 -14.09 2.38 3.78
C HIS A 36 -14.60 3.31 4.88
N ASP A 37 -15.89 3.65 4.85
CA ASP A 37 -16.54 4.53 5.84
C ASP A 37 -15.79 5.85 6.10
N GLY A 38 -15.19 6.42 5.05
CA GLY A 38 -14.44 7.67 5.13
C GLY A 38 -13.01 7.51 5.67
N ILE A 39 -12.58 6.30 6.02
CA ILE A 39 -11.23 5.99 6.49
C ILE A 39 -10.43 5.36 5.36
N TYR A 40 -9.29 5.96 5.05
CA TYR A 40 -8.31 5.40 4.13
C TYR A 40 -7.42 4.39 4.87
N SER A 41 -7.41 3.16 4.42
CA SER A 41 -6.52 2.11 4.91
C SER A 41 -5.33 1.96 3.98
N PHE A 42 -4.16 1.84 4.57
CA PHE A 42 -2.89 1.57 3.92
C PHE A 42 -2.25 0.35 4.59
N HIS A 43 -2.12 -0.73 3.83
CA HIS A 43 -1.53 -1.98 4.31
C HIS A 43 -0.41 -2.38 3.37
N TYR A 44 0.72 -2.78 3.92
CA TYR A 44 1.82 -3.33 3.13
C TYR A 44 2.55 -4.44 3.89
N TYR A 45 3.19 -5.32 3.13
CA TYR A 45 4.05 -6.40 3.61
C TYR A 45 4.93 -6.88 2.45
N TYR A 46 5.97 -7.66 2.74
CA TYR A 46 6.61 -8.52 1.74
C TYR A 46 6.47 -9.98 2.14
N PHE A 47 6.51 -10.86 1.14
CA PHE A 47 6.41 -12.29 1.36
C PHE A 47 7.80 -12.92 1.25
N ASP A 48 8.21 -13.62 2.29
CA ASP A 48 9.50 -14.31 2.40
C ASP A 48 9.28 -15.67 3.09
N GLY A 49 8.77 -16.60 2.30
CA GLY A 49 8.47 -17.95 2.74
C GLY A 49 8.05 -18.85 1.57
N ASN A 50 7.80 -20.12 1.88
CA ASN A 50 7.39 -21.12 0.89
C ASN A 50 5.90 -21.50 1.01
N ASP A 51 5.22 -21.02 2.05
CA ASP A 51 3.81 -21.32 2.32
C ASP A 51 3.01 -20.03 2.53
N VAL A 52 2.01 -19.81 1.68
CA VAL A 52 1.13 -18.64 1.74
C VAL A 52 0.09 -18.71 2.86
N PHE A 53 -0.10 -19.88 3.46
CA PHE A 53 -1.00 -20.08 4.60
C PHE A 53 -0.29 -19.86 5.94
N ASP A 54 1.04 -19.76 5.93
CA ASP A 54 1.83 -19.49 7.11
C ASP A 54 1.98 -17.97 7.31
N GLU A 55 1.40 -17.46 8.40
CA GLU A 55 1.51 -16.05 8.78
C GLU A 55 2.98 -15.62 8.98
N GLU A 56 3.86 -16.53 9.39
CA GLU A 56 5.28 -16.24 9.55
C GLU A 56 5.97 -15.92 8.21
N SER A 57 5.40 -16.31 7.07
CA SER A 57 5.94 -16.00 5.74
C SER A 57 5.69 -14.54 5.33
N TYR A 58 4.85 -13.81 6.07
CA TYR A 58 4.59 -12.39 5.86
C TYR A 58 5.50 -11.56 6.75
N LYS A 59 6.38 -10.77 6.14
CA LYS A 59 7.37 -9.97 6.84
C LYS A 59 7.08 -8.48 6.68
N ASP A 60 7.50 -7.72 7.69
CA ASP A 60 7.37 -6.27 7.72
C ASP A 60 5.93 -5.82 7.39
N GLU A 61 4.95 -6.49 8.02
CA GLU A 61 3.53 -6.16 7.83
C GLU A 61 3.17 -4.91 8.63
N HIS A 62 2.62 -3.90 7.96
CA HIS A 62 2.12 -2.68 8.61
C HIS A 62 0.73 -2.32 8.11
N LYS A 63 -0.11 -1.85 9.03
CA LYS A 63 -1.49 -1.42 8.77
C LYS A 63 -1.68 -0.04 9.36
N HIS A 64 -1.99 0.93 8.51
CA HIS A 64 -2.24 2.32 8.88
C HIS A 64 -3.63 2.75 8.42
N ASN A 65 -4.24 3.64 9.18
CA ASN A 65 -5.53 4.24 8.85
C ASN A 65 -5.42 5.76 8.93
N TYR A 66 -5.99 6.45 7.95
CA TYR A 66 -5.97 7.89 7.82
C TYR A 66 -7.37 8.42 7.54
N SER A 67 -7.76 9.51 8.19
CA SER A 67 -8.99 10.23 7.87
C SER A 67 -8.83 11.17 6.67
N ASP A 68 -7.59 11.46 6.27
CA ASP A 68 -7.24 12.35 5.17
C ASP A 68 -6.37 11.65 4.12
N PHE A 69 -6.67 11.90 2.84
CA PHE A 69 -5.97 11.26 1.73
C PHE A 69 -4.54 11.77 1.57
N ASN A 70 -4.25 13.04 1.87
CA ASN A 70 -2.90 13.57 1.74
C ASN A 70 -1.96 12.92 2.75
N ASN A 71 -2.41 12.73 3.99
CA ASN A 71 -1.61 12.03 5.01
C ASN A 71 -1.26 10.59 4.58
N LEU A 72 -2.24 9.86 4.01
CA LEU A 72 -2.00 8.55 3.42
C LEU A 72 -0.96 8.65 2.30
N TYR A 73 -1.16 9.59 1.36
CA TYR A 73 -0.32 9.69 0.18
C TYR A 73 1.12 10.10 0.53
N GLU A 74 1.29 11.05 1.43
CA GLU A 74 2.60 11.48 1.94
C GLU A 74 3.33 10.33 2.63
N THR A 75 2.63 9.56 3.46
CA THR A 75 3.25 8.38 4.09
C THR A 75 3.63 7.33 3.04
N LEU A 76 2.74 7.07 2.08
CA LEU A 76 2.98 6.13 0.99
C LEU A 76 4.25 6.48 0.19
N VAL A 77 4.42 7.73 -0.25
CA VAL A 77 5.62 8.14 -1.02
C VAL A 77 6.85 8.30 -0.15
N THR A 78 6.70 8.51 1.16
CA THR A 78 7.85 8.50 2.10
C THR A 78 8.41 7.10 2.26
N ILE A 79 7.54 6.09 2.38
CA ILE A 79 7.96 4.69 2.53
C ILE A 79 8.36 4.09 1.17
N PHE A 80 7.66 4.46 0.09
CA PHE A 80 7.83 3.89 -1.24
C PHE A 80 8.01 5.00 -2.31
N PRO A 81 9.18 5.66 -2.38
CA PRO A 81 9.38 6.90 -3.16
C PRO A 81 9.32 6.76 -4.68
N GLU A 82 9.24 5.55 -5.23
CA GLU A 82 9.06 5.32 -6.67
C GLU A 82 7.64 4.87 -7.02
N VAL A 83 6.76 4.77 -6.03
CA VAL A 83 5.39 4.35 -6.28
C VAL A 83 4.62 5.39 -7.09
N ASP A 84 4.98 6.67 -6.97
CA ASP A 84 4.45 7.78 -7.76
C ASP A 84 5.30 8.13 -8.99
N GLN A 85 6.42 7.41 -9.18
CA GLN A 85 7.39 7.24 -10.29
C GLN A 85 6.85 6.63 -11.60
#